data_AF-A0A916S7G1-F1
#
_entry.id   AF-A0A916S7G1-F1
#
_cell.length_a   1.000
_cell.length_b   1.000
_cell.length_c   1.000
_cell.angle_alpha   90.00
_cell.angle_beta   90.00
_cell.angle_gamma   90.00
#
_symmetry.space_group_name_H-M   'P 1'
#
loop_
_entity.id
_entity.type
_entity.pdbx_description
1 polymer ?
#
loop_
_entity_poly.entity_id
_entity_poly.type
_entity_poly.pdbx_seq_one_letter_code
_entity_poly.pdbx_strand_id
1 'polypeptide(L)' 'MNNNIAAVGVTPPAQISPKVRVQLDANQTLMQQLGFTATPTTLYKDTDGNLQNEQGAPSSRC' A
#
# COMPACT_ATOMS: atom_id res chain seq x y z
N MET A 1 26.60 -18.40 -11.52
CA MET A 1 25.52 -17.66 -12.20
C MET A 1 25.29 -16.40 -11.38
N ASN A 2 25.74 -15.24 -11.88
CA ASN A 2 25.59 -13.96 -11.19
C ASN A 2 24.52 -13.15 -11.93
N ASN A 3 23.31 -13.14 -11.40
CA ASN A 3 22.19 -12.43 -12.01
C ASN A 3 22.20 -10.97 -11.53
N ASN A 4 22.90 -10.13 -12.28
CA ASN A 4 22.84 -8.67 -12.16
C ASN A 4 21.48 -8.16 -12.67
N ILE A 5 20.48 -8.07 -11.79
CA ILE A 5 19.14 -7.49 -12.08
C ILE A 5 19.10 -5.95 -11.92
N ALA A 6 20.25 -5.27 -11.97
CA ALA A 6 20.34 -3.84 -11.74
C ALA A 6 19.83 -2.95 -12.89
N ALA A 7 19.27 -3.51 -13.98
CA ALA A 7 19.00 -2.74 -15.20
C ALA A 7 17.52 -2.43 -15.50
N VAL A 8 16.55 -2.86 -14.68
CA VAL A 8 15.11 -2.58 -14.92
C VAL A 8 14.30 -2.30 -13.63
N GLY A 9 14.95 -2.22 -12.47
CA GLY A 9 14.28 -2.12 -11.16
C GLY A 9 14.68 -0.88 -10.35
N VAL A 10 13.91 -0.59 -9.30
CA VAL A 10 14.30 0.40 -8.29
C VAL A 10 15.44 -0.15 -7.42
N THR A 11 16.53 0.61 -7.27
CA THR A 11 17.65 0.23 -6.39
C THR A 11 17.20 0.32 -4.93
N PRO A 12 17.23 -0.77 -4.14
CA PRO A 12 16.89 -0.70 -2.72
C PRO A 12 17.87 0.22 -1.97
N PRO A 13 17.37 1.08 -1.07
CA PRO A 13 18.26 1.89 -0.24
C PRO A 13 19.00 0.99 0.76
N ALA A 14 20.25 1.33 1.08
CA ALA A 14 21.01 0.61 2.11
C ALA A 14 20.34 0.69 3.49
N GLN A 15 19.64 1.79 3.77
CA GLN A 15 18.87 2.00 4.99
C GLN A 15 17.62 2.83 4.70
N ILE A 16 16.53 2.52 5.41
CA ILE A 16 15.31 3.34 5.38
C ILE A 16 15.55 4.58 6.22
N SER A 17 15.39 5.77 5.63
CA SER A 17 15.53 7.03 6.36
C SER A 17 14.51 7.12 7.51
N PRO A 18 14.83 7.84 8.62
CA PRO A 18 13.90 8.01 9.73
C PRO A 18 12.54 8.56 9.30
N LYS A 19 12.52 9.51 8.36
CA LYS A 19 11.28 10.09 7.81
C LYS A 19 10.41 9.05 7.11
N VAL A 20 11.01 8.19 6.28
CA VAL A 20 10.27 7.14 5.56
C VAL A 20 9.73 6.10 6.55
N ARG A 21 10.50 5.75 7.59
CA ARG A 21 10.04 4.84 8.64
C ARG A 21 8.80 5.38 9.36
N VAL A 22 8.83 6.64 9.79
CA VAL A 22 7.67 7.29 10.42
C VAL A 22 6.42 7.24 9.53
N GLN A 23 6.56 7.48 8.22
CA GLN A 23 5.43 7.42 7.30
C GLN A 23 4.86 6.00 7.17
N LEU A 24 5.73 4.98 7.08
CA LEU A 24 5.31 3.59 6.98
C LEU A 24 4.57 3.15 8.25
N ASP A 25 5.10 3.50 9.42
CA ASP A 25 4.49 3.17 10.71
C ASP A 25 3.13 3.86 10.87
N ALA A 26 3.01 5.12 10.48
CA ALA A 26 1.76 5.86 10.50
C ALA A 26 0.71 5.24 9.56
N ASN A 27 1.09 4.86 8.34
CA ASN A 27 0.19 4.22 7.39
C ASN A 27 -0.30 2.86 7.89
N GLN A 28 0.61 2.06 8.45
CA GLN A 28 0.29 0.74 9.01
C GLN A 28 -0.64 0.85 10.21
N THR A 29 -0.41 1.85 11.07
CA THR A 29 -1.26 2.14 12.24
C THR A 29 -2.66 2.55 11.78
N LEU A 30 -2.76 3.42 10.76
CA LEU A 30 -4.04 3.83 10.20
C LEU A 30 -4.84 2.65 9.64
N MET A 31 -4.18 1.74 8.90
CA MET A 31 -4.83 0.53 8.41
C MET A 31 -5.43 -0.31 9.55
N GLN A 32 -4.68 -0.50 10.64
CA GLN A 32 -5.14 -1.24 11.82
C GLN A 32 -6.32 -0.55 12.51
N GLN A 33 -6.25 0.77 12.68
CA GLN A 33 -7.33 1.56 13.29
C GLN A 33 -8.62 1.52 12.49
N LEU A 34 -8.53 1.44 11.16
CA LEU A 34 -9.68 1.31 10.26
C LEU A 34 -10.15 -0.15 10.09
N GLY A 35 -9.50 -1.11 10.75
CA GLY A 35 -9.87 -2.53 10.70
C GLY A 35 -9.44 -3.27 9.43
N PHE A 36 -8.52 -2.71 8.65
CA PHE A 36 -8.00 -3.34 7.42
C PHE A 36 -6.86 -4.31 7.74
N THR A 37 -6.95 -5.52 7.20
CA THR A 37 -5.99 -6.60 7.48
C THR A 37 -5.25 -7.10 6.25
N ALA A 38 -5.73 -6.76 5.04
CA ALA A 38 -5.14 -7.18 3.78
C ALA A 38 -4.75 -5.98 2.90
N THR A 39 -3.91 -6.23 1.89
CA THR A 39 -3.61 -5.26 0.82
C THR A 39 -3.87 -5.90 -0.55
N PRO A 40 -4.34 -5.14 -1.55
CA PRO A 40 -4.73 -3.73 -1.44
C PRO A 40 -6.03 -3.54 -0.63
N THR A 41 -6.13 -2.40 0.06
CA THR A 41 -7.40 -1.84 0.54
C THR A 41 -7.57 -0.49 -0.14
N THR A 42 -8.62 -0.36 -0.94
CA THR A 42 -8.93 0.86 -1.69
C THR A 42 -10.00 1.62 -0.94
N LEU A 43 -9.79 2.92 -0.70
CA LEU A 43 -10.80 3.82 -0.14
C LEU A 43 -11.21 4.82 -1.22
N TYR A 44 -12.51 5.04 -1.36
CA TYR A 44 -13.06 5.99 -2.33
C TYR A 44 -14.33 6.63 -1.76
N LYS A 45 -14.77 7.74 -2.36
CA LYS A 45 -16.08 8.33 -2.07
C LYS A 45 -17.05 7.93 -3.15
N ASP A 46 -18.26 7.53 -2.77
CA ASP A 46 -19.35 7.32 -3.74
C ASP A 46 -19.94 8.66 -4.21
N THR A 47 -20.95 8.59 -5.07
CA THR A 47 -21.64 9.76 -5.63
C THR A 47 -22.33 10.63 -4.58
N ASP A 48 -22.66 10.05 -3.42
CA ASP A 48 -23.30 10.74 -2.31
C ASP A 48 -22.27 11.31 -1.33
N GLY A 49 -20.97 11.11 -1.60
CA GLY A 49 -19.85 11.58 -0.80
C GLY A 49 -19.51 10.69 0.39
N ASN A 50 -20.14 9.51 0.52
CA ASN A 50 -19.87 8.59 1.61
C ASN A 50 -18.57 7.83 1.36
N LEU A 51 -17.81 7.58 2.42
CA LEU A 51 -16.58 6.82 2.35
C LEU A 51 -16.88 5.33 2.20
N GLN A 52 -16.36 4.74 1.14
CA GLN A 52 -16.43 3.32 0.82
C GLN A 52 -15.05 2.68 0.89
N ASN A 53 -15.00 1.37 1.11
CA ASN A 53 -13.77 0.60 1.07
C ASN A 53 -13.95 -0.74 0.35
N GLU A 54 -12.90 -1.20 -0.32
CA GLU A 54 -12.80 -2.52 -0.94
C GLU A 54 -11.47 -3.16 -0.53
N GLN A 55 -11.53 -4.39 0.02
CA GLN A 55 -10.36 -5.16 0.42
C GLN A 55 -10.10 -6.32 -0.54
N GLY A 56 -8.84 -6.46 -0.95
CA GLY A 56 -8.42 -7.44 -1.95
C GLY A 56 -8.49 -6.90 -3.38
N ALA A 57 -8.19 -7.76 -4.35
CA ALA A 57 -8.33 -7.41 -5.75
C ALA A 57 -9.82 -7.16 -6.08
N PRO A 58 -10.16 -6.05 -6.77
CA PRO A 58 -11.52 -5.84 -7.24
C PRO A 58 -11.99 -7.02 -8.09
N SER A 59 -13.24 -7.46 -7.90
CA SER A 59 -13.79 -8.50 -8.74
C SER A 59 -14.03 -7.98 -10.15
N SER A 60 -13.62 -8.73 -11.17
CA SER A 60 -13.78 -8.38 -12.59
C SER A 60 -15.23 -8.43 -13.10
N ARG A 61 -16.25 -8.35 -12.23
CA ARG A 61 -17.64 -8.57 -12.64
C ARG A 61 -18.14 -7.47 -13.57
N CYS A 62 -18.24 -7.83 -14.85
CA CYS A 62 -19.14 -7.24 -15.84
C CYS A 62 -20.59 -7.62 -15.56
#